data_AF-A0A6G9WD84-F1
#
_entry.id   AF-A0A6G9WD84-F1
#
_cell.length_a   1.000
_cell.length_b   1.000
_cell.length_c   1.000
_cell.angle_alpha   90.00
_cell.angle_beta   90.00
_cell.angle_gamma   90.00
#
_symmetry.space_group_name_H-M   'P 1'
#
loop_
_entity.id
_entity.type
_entity.pdbx_description
1 polymer ?
#
loop_
_entity_poly.entity_id
_entity_poly.type
_entity_poly.pdbx_seq_one_letter_code
_entity_poly.pdbx_strand_id
1 'polypeptide(L)'
;MLKSRLAEKDKKAVARLSHATRLMGSTTDAEWPEINSVNLDDMLKSPLPTVDRQITNFLTWAAMQLGDDHLGIVELPDEDDLTGVVGTIDGARVDDLISRAESIGLVELVPDNCIKIKSEGWARLELPPAQKEGRMSVMPKTGELGNATRRIKAHFNRCGGITNSWVRAEHTVAGSDGPISWSDTFEILECCGCDTLSVRHKYWFSEWDDIDHDEYGQIIMRPGIKETYYPAPTVRTKPVWSDIISDGILRAVLEELYVALNAGLSVLASIGARTLLDRAGYLLLTSDPPGGFAGKLSELQKRGYISAQEKTTLEAVADAGNASAHRGYLPTAERLGHIVDIIENFLHRAFVLTSAAEEIRKSTPARQKSP
;
A
#
# COMPACT_ATOMS: atom_id res chain seq x y z
N MET A 1 -12.93 34.20 21.56
CA MET A 1 -13.11 32.75 21.31
C MET A 1 -11.86 31.92 21.62
N LEU A 2 -10.62 32.38 21.37
CA LEU A 2 -9.41 31.62 21.75
C LEU A 2 -9.16 31.55 23.27
N LYS A 3 -9.34 32.65 24.00
CA LYS A 3 -9.17 32.70 25.48
C LYS A 3 -10.11 31.78 26.28
N SER A 4 -11.25 31.39 25.72
CA SER A 4 -12.16 30.42 26.36
C SER A 4 -11.79 28.96 26.06
N ARG A 5 -10.92 28.72 25.07
CA ARG A 5 -10.46 27.38 24.65
C ARG A 5 -9.07 27.04 25.20
N LEU A 6 -8.25 28.05 25.44
CA LEU A 6 -6.94 27.95 26.08
C LEU A 6 -6.98 28.73 27.39
N ALA A 7 -7.21 28.04 28.50
CA ALA A 7 -7.00 28.67 29.80
C ALA A 7 -5.53 29.09 29.90
N GLU A 8 -5.24 30.32 30.36
CA GLU A 8 -3.89 30.93 30.40
C GLU A 8 -2.83 30.11 31.18
N LYS A 9 -3.20 28.97 31.79
CA LYS A 9 -2.31 28.07 32.54
C LYS A 9 -2.39 26.59 32.12
N ASP A 10 -3.08 26.24 31.03
CA ASP A 10 -3.14 24.85 30.57
C ASP A 10 -1.87 24.46 29.79
N LYS A 11 -0.80 24.16 30.54
CA LYS A 11 0.50 23.72 29.99
C LYS A 11 0.36 22.50 29.08
N LYS A 12 -0.60 21.62 29.36
CA LYS A 12 -0.83 20.39 28.59
C LYS A 12 -1.45 20.70 27.23
N ALA A 13 -2.40 21.63 27.17
CA ALA A 13 -2.97 22.11 25.90
C ALA A 13 -1.91 22.77 25.02
N VAL A 14 -1.04 23.60 25.59
CA VAL A 14 0.08 24.26 24.89
C VAL A 14 1.06 23.24 24.32
N ALA A 15 1.47 22.26 25.13
CA ALA A 15 2.39 21.20 24.70
C ALA A 15 1.81 20.36 23.54
N ARG A 16 0.51 20.00 23.62
CA ARG A 16 -0.18 19.24 22.56
C ARG A 16 -0.30 20.03 21.27
N LEU A 17 -0.64 21.32 21.34
CA LEU A 17 -0.69 22.20 20.17
C LEU A 17 0.68 22.32 19.51
N SER A 18 1.74 22.51 20.31
CA SER A 18 3.11 22.59 19.82
C SER A 18 3.51 21.32 19.07
N HIS A 19 3.21 20.14 19.65
CA HIS A 19 3.47 18.85 19.01
C HIS A 19 2.65 18.63 17.73
N ALA A 20 1.34 18.91 17.77
CA ALA A 20 0.45 18.77 16.62
C ALA A 20 0.88 19.65 15.44
N THR A 21 1.35 20.88 15.72
CA THR A 21 1.86 21.80 14.69
C THR A 21 3.09 21.25 13.99
N ARG A 22 4.03 20.65 14.74
CA ARG A 22 5.22 19.99 14.18
C ARG A 22 4.88 18.77 13.33
N LEU A 23 3.88 17.98 13.75
CA LEU A 23 3.42 16.83 12.96
C LEU A 23 2.85 17.27 11.62
N MET A 24 2.03 18.32 11.57
CA MET A 24 1.48 18.84 10.30
C MET A 24 2.58 19.17 9.30
N GLY A 25 3.60 19.92 9.72
CA GLY A 25 4.73 20.28 8.88
C GLY A 25 5.54 19.08 8.33
N SER A 26 5.43 17.90 8.95
CA SER A 26 6.06 16.66 8.48
C SER A 26 5.17 15.79 7.59
N THR A 27 3.85 16.02 7.60
CA THR A 27 2.85 15.16 6.92
C THR A 27 2.22 15.80 5.69
N THR A 28 2.33 17.12 5.52
CA THR A 28 1.76 17.85 4.38
C THR A 28 2.86 18.49 3.55
N ASP A 29 2.79 18.38 2.22
CA ASP A 29 3.64 19.10 1.26
C ASP A 29 3.37 20.63 1.24
N ALA A 30 2.60 21.16 2.21
CA ALA A 30 2.32 22.58 2.33
C ALA A 30 3.47 23.32 3.02
N GLU A 31 3.88 24.47 2.48
CA GLU A 31 5.00 25.28 3.01
C GLU A 31 4.80 25.73 4.47
N TRP A 32 3.55 25.88 4.93
CA TRP A 32 3.24 26.33 6.30
C TRP A 32 2.01 25.61 6.88
N PRO A 33 2.05 25.18 8.16
CA PRO A 33 0.89 24.57 8.82
C PRO A 33 -0.20 25.62 9.08
N GLU A 34 -1.40 25.40 8.51
CA GLU A 34 -2.55 26.29 8.72
C GLU A 34 -3.30 25.92 10.01
N ILE A 35 -3.40 26.85 10.97
CA ILE A 35 -4.16 26.67 12.22
C ILE A 35 -5.40 27.57 12.17
N ASN A 36 -6.58 26.97 12.21
CA ASN A 36 -7.85 27.68 12.16
C ASN A 36 -8.84 27.15 13.21
N SER A 37 -10.01 27.79 13.33
CA SER A 37 -10.99 27.43 14.35
C SER A 37 -11.61 26.03 14.20
N VAL A 38 -11.41 25.38 13.04
CA VAL A 38 -11.95 24.06 12.71
C VAL A 38 -11.00 22.96 13.16
N ASN A 39 -9.69 23.11 12.94
CA ASN A 39 -8.70 22.08 13.30
C ASN A 39 -8.15 22.21 14.74
N LEU A 40 -8.29 23.37 15.37
CA LEU A 40 -7.74 23.65 16.70
C LEU A 40 -8.17 22.63 17.78
N ASP A 41 -9.44 22.23 17.78
CA ASP A 41 -9.98 21.33 18.81
C ASP A 41 -9.44 19.88 18.65
N ASP A 42 -9.11 19.48 17.42
CA ASP A 42 -8.52 18.17 17.14
C ASP A 42 -7.01 18.17 17.40
N MET A 43 -6.33 19.30 17.16
CA MET A 43 -4.94 19.49 17.60
C MET A 43 -4.81 19.36 19.12
N LEU A 44 -5.75 19.91 19.90
CA LEU A 44 -5.77 19.82 21.36
C LEU A 44 -6.01 18.40 21.90
N LYS A 45 -6.63 17.53 21.10
CA LYS A 45 -6.86 16.10 21.44
C LYS A 45 -5.67 15.22 21.09
N SER A 46 -4.75 15.70 20.25
CA SER A 46 -3.58 14.92 19.83
C SER A 46 -2.71 14.56 21.04
N PRO A 47 -2.36 13.27 21.25
CA PRO A 47 -1.53 12.88 22.37
C PRO A 47 -0.11 13.45 22.22
N LEU A 48 0.54 13.65 23.37
CA LEU A 48 1.97 13.93 23.39
C LEU A 48 2.76 12.69 22.94
N PRO A 49 3.98 12.88 22.40
CA PRO A 49 4.83 11.76 22.01
C PRO A 49 5.14 10.86 23.22
N THR A 50 5.36 9.57 22.97
CA THR A 50 5.83 8.64 24.01
C THR A 50 7.19 9.07 24.54
N VAL A 51 7.57 8.66 25.76
CA VAL A 51 8.89 8.98 26.34
C VAL A 51 10.03 8.56 25.42
N ASP A 52 9.90 7.41 24.77
CA ASP A 52 10.88 6.92 23.79
C ASP A 52 11.00 7.86 22.57
N ARG A 53 9.87 8.37 22.08
CA ARG A 53 9.85 9.36 21.00
C ARG A 53 10.40 10.71 21.44
N GLN A 54 10.09 11.16 22.66
CA GLN A 54 10.63 12.38 23.25
C GLN A 54 12.18 12.31 23.36
N ILE A 55 12.73 11.20 23.85
CA ILE A 55 14.18 10.96 23.89
C ILE A 55 14.78 11.01 22.47
N THR A 56 14.08 10.44 21.49
CA THR A 56 14.53 10.50 20.10
C THR A 56 14.53 11.94 19.57
N ASN A 57 13.48 12.72 19.82
CA ASN A 57 13.41 14.13 19.42
C ASN A 57 14.54 14.96 20.06
N PHE A 58 14.83 14.71 21.35
CA PHE A 58 15.93 15.34 22.06
C PHE A 58 17.30 15.03 21.43
N LEU A 59 17.57 13.75 21.16
CA LEU A 59 18.80 13.32 20.49
C LEU A 59 18.91 13.90 19.08
N THR A 60 17.81 13.93 18.31
CA THR A 60 17.80 14.54 16.98
C THR A 60 18.12 16.03 17.04
N TRP A 61 17.53 16.76 17.99
CA TRP A 61 17.84 18.18 18.19
C TRP A 61 19.33 18.40 18.55
N ALA A 62 19.86 17.61 19.48
CA ALA A 62 21.26 17.72 19.90
C ALA A 62 22.22 17.37 18.74
N ALA A 63 21.92 16.32 17.97
CA ALA A 63 22.68 15.95 16.78
C ALA A 63 22.66 17.05 15.71
N MET A 64 21.52 17.73 15.51
CA MET A 64 21.44 18.88 14.60
C MET A 64 22.34 20.04 15.01
N GLN A 65 22.58 20.26 16.31
CA GLN A 65 23.53 21.29 16.77
C GLN A 65 24.98 20.91 16.47
N LEU A 66 25.30 19.62 16.49
CA LEU A 66 26.65 19.09 16.28
C LEU A 66 27.00 18.88 14.80
N GLY A 67 26.00 18.68 13.94
CA GLY A 67 26.24 18.32 12.54
C GLY A 67 27.05 17.03 12.43
N ASP A 68 28.21 17.09 11.76
CA ASP A 68 29.12 15.95 11.59
C ASP A 68 30.07 15.74 12.79
N ASP A 69 30.05 16.60 13.81
CA ASP A 69 30.92 16.49 14.99
C ASP A 69 30.34 15.54 16.05
N HIS A 70 30.50 14.23 15.83
CA HIS A 70 29.95 13.19 16.70
C HIS A 70 30.59 13.14 18.11
N LEU A 71 31.68 13.87 18.35
CA LEU A 71 32.38 13.91 19.64
C LEU A 71 32.23 15.25 20.37
N GLY A 72 31.56 16.22 19.75
CA GLY A 72 31.33 17.56 20.27
C GLY A 72 30.40 17.60 21.49
N ILE A 73 30.32 18.78 22.08
CA ILE A 73 29.53 19.09 23.27
C ILE A 73 28.44 20.08 22.88
N VAL A 74 27.20 19.85 23.34
CA VAL A 74 26.06 20.73 23.11
C VAL A 74 25.69 21.42 24.41
N GLU A 75 25.63 22.75 24.38
CA GLU A 75 25.04 23.54 25.46
C GLU A 75 23.52 23.39 25.44
N LEU A 76 22.94 23.02 26.57
CA LEU A 76 21.49 22.94 26.71
C LEU A 76 20.90 24.35 26.86
N PRO A 77 19.92 24.75 26.04
CA PRO A 77 19.16 25.96 26.27
C PRO A 77 18.26 25.81 27.50
N ASP A 78 17.52 26.87 27.83
CA ASP A 78 16.57 26.85 28.94
C ASP A 78 15.59 25.67 28.80
N GLU A 79 15.29 24.99 29.91
CA GLU A 79 14.44 23.81 29.92
C GLU A 79 13.05 24.10 29.33
N ASP A 80 12.51 25.30 29.54
CA ASP A 80 11.21 25.70 29.01
C ASP A 80 11.25 25.84 27.46
N ASP A 81 12.39 26.22 26.88
CA ASP A 81 12.57 26.28 25.42
C ASP A 81 12.64 24.87 24.78
N LEU A 82 13.22 23.90 25.49
CA LEU A 82 13.30 22.51 25.04
C LEU A 82 11.94 21.79 25.08
N THR A 83 10.99 22.27 25.88
CA THR A 83 9.66 21.62 26.01
C THR A 83 8.96 21.45 24.67
N GLY A 84 9.03 22.49 23.84
CA GLY A 84 8.54 22.46 22.48
C GLY A 84 9.27 21.39 21.69
N VAL A 85 10.57 21.52 21.54
CA VAL A 85 11.38 20.64 20.69
C VAL A 85 11.19 19.16 21.02
N VAL A 86 11.22 18.81 22.30
CA VAL A 86 11.15 17.43 22.79
C VAL A 86 9.70 16.91 22.82
N GLY A 87 8.74 17.79 23.13
CA GLY A 87 7.32 17.46 23.26
C GLY A 87 6.91 17.08 24.68
N THR A 88 7.52 17.71 25.70
CA THR A 88 7.16 17.53 27.11
C THR A 88 6.11 18.57 27.55
N ILE A 89 5.61 18.45 28.79
CA ILE A 89 4.57 19.35 29.33
C ILE A 89 5.18 20.65 29.89
N ASP A 90 6.37 20.59 30.49
CA ASP A 90 7.13 21.72 31.04
C ASP A 90 8.61 21.37 31.25
N GLY A 91 9.43 22.37 31.59
CA GLY A 91 10.87 22.24 31.77
C GLY A 91 11.28 21.16 32.76
N ALA A 92 10.57 21.03 33.89
CA ALA A 92 10.82 19.96 34.86
C ALA A 92 10.73 18.54 34.26
N ARG A 93 9.94 18.33 33.20
CA ARG A 93 9.89 17.04 32.48
C ARG A 93 11.00 16.87 31.45
N VAL A 94 11.58 17.97 30.99
CA VAL A 94 12.82 17.94 30.20
C VAL A 94 13.96 17.43 31.08
N ASP A 95 14.08 17.92 32.30
CA ASP A 95 15.07 17.42 33.28
C ASP A 95 14.92 15.93 33.59
N ASP A 96 13.69 15.50 33.87
CA ASP A 96 13.37 14.07 34.07
C ASP A 96 13.83 13.24 32.86
N LEU A 97 13.64 13.78 31.65
CA LEU A 97 13.96 13.10 30.40
C LEU A 97 15.46 13.07 30.09
N ILE A 98 16.19 14.14 30.39
CA ILE A 98 17.65 14.21 30.25
C ILE A 98 18.30 13.26 31.24
N SER A 99 17.86 13.29 32.51
CA SER A 99 18.30 12.35 33.55
C SER A 99 18.04 10.90 33.13
N ARG A 100 16.89 10.65 32.48
CA ARG A 100 16.55 9.32 31.95
C ARG A 100 17.46 8.92 30.78
N ALA A 101 17.72 9.82 29.84
CA ALA A 101 18.62 9.57 28.71
C ALA A 101 20.06 9.28 29.18
N GLU A 102 20.53 9.98 30.21
CA GLU A 102 21.81 9.71 30.86
C GLU A 102 21.83 8.33 31.53
N SER A 103 20.78 8.00 32.30
CA SER A 103 20.69 6.70 33.00
C SER A 103 20.70 5.48 32.06
N ILE A 104 20.20 5.65 30.83
CA ILE A 104 20.17 4.61 29.79
C ILE A 104 21.47 4.63 28.95
N GLY A 105 22.36 5.60 29.18
CA GLY A 105 23.66 5.71 28.53
C GLY A 105 23.60 6.33 27.13
N LEU A 106 22.55 7.07 26.79
CA LEU A 106 22.42 7.72 25.48
C LEU A 106 23.18 9.06 25.42
N VAL A 107 23.29 9.74 26.56
CA VAL A 107 24.02 11.00 26.72
C VAL A 107 24.89 10.97 27.98
N GLU A 108 25.83 11.90 28.06
CA GLU A 108 26.64 12.21 29.25
C GLU A 108 26.40 13.67 29.64
N LEU A 109 26.11 13.93 30.91
CA LEU A 109 26.10 15.29 31.43
C LEU A 109 27.54 15.76 31.65
N VAL A 110 27.90 16.84 30.96
CA VAL A 110 29.16 17.56 31.16
C VAL A 110 28.85 18.77 32.05
N PRO A 111 29.78 19.23 32.91
CA PRO A 111 29.60 20.46 33.68
C PRO A 111 29.15 21.64 32.81
N ASP A 112 28.52 22.64 33.43
CA ASP A 112 28.01 23.87 32.78
C ASP A 112 26.83 23.63 31.81
N ASN A 113 25.86 22.80 32.23
CA ASN A 113 24.61 22.52 31.50
C ASN A 113 24.84 22.00 30.07
N CYS A 114 25.89 21.21 29.90
CA CYS A 114 26.31 20.68 28.61
C CYS A 114 26.04 19.19 28.52
N ILE A 115 25.80 18.69 27.30
CA ILE A 115 25.67 17.26 27.04
C ILE A 115 26.59 16.79 25.95
N LYS A 116 26.98 15.53 26.04
CA LYS A 116 27.64 14.79 24.97
C LYS A 116 26.80 13.58 24.58
N ILE A 117 26.54 13.39 23.30
CA ILE A 117 25.85 12.20 22.80
C ILE A 117 26.84 11.03 22.81
N LYS A 118 26.47 9.93 23.46
CA LYS A 118 27.28 8.70 23.51
C LYS A 118 27.09 7.88 22.23
N SER A 119 27.96 6.89 22.00
CA SER A 119 27.87 5.97 20.86
C SER A 119 26.49 5.34 20.68
N GLU A 120 25.84 4.98 21.78
CA GLU A 120 24.51 4.39 21.84
C GLU A 120 23.42 5.40 21.42
N GLY A 121 23.61 6.68 21.74
CA GLY A 121 22.76 7.78 21.31
C GLY A 121 22.82 8.02 19.80
N TRP A 122 24.03 8.03 19.22
CA TRP A 122 24.24 8.13 17.77
C TRP A 122 23.70 6.92 17.01
N ALA A 123 24.00 5.71 17.49
CA ALA A 123 23.48 4.47 16.92
C ALA A 123 21.94 4.44 16.88
N ARG A 124 21.29 5.06 17.88
CA ARG A 124 19.83 5.18 17.94
C ARG A 124 19.24 6.13 16.87
N LEU A 125 20.01 7.11 16.40
CA LEU A 125 19.62 8.06 15.35
C LEU A 125 19.93 7.55 13.94
N GLU A 126 21.00 6.76 13.77
CA GLU A 126 21.42 6.19 12.48
C GLU A 126 20.57 5.00 12.03
N LEU A 127 19.67 4.48 12.87
CA LEU A 127 18.73 3.43 12.51
C LEU A 127 17.74 3.93 11.44
N PRO A 128 17.70 3.32 10.23
CA PRO A 128 16.68 3.64 9.23
C PRO A 128 15.28 3.39 9.78
N PRO A 129 14.26 4.19 9.39
CA PRO A 129 12.89 4.06 9.89
C PRO A 129 12.22 2.71 9.60
N ALA A 130 12.86 1.82 8.82
CA ALA A 130 12.38 0.47 8.52
C ALA A 130 12.79 -0.63 9.53
N GLN A 131 13.55 -0.30 10.60
CA GLN A 131 13.99 -1.28 11.61
C GLN A 131 13.58 -0.92 13.05
N LYS A 132 12.43 -0.27 13.25
CA LYS A 132 11.91 -0.01 14.62
C LYS A 132 10.99 -1.10 15.17
N GLU A 133 10.70 -2.16 14.42
CA GLU A 133 10.19 -3.40 14.99
C GLU A 133 10.98 -4.60 14.44
N GLY A 134 11.91 -5.10 15.27
CA GLY A 134 12.53 -6.41 15.12
C GLY A 134 13.92 -6.44 14.50
N ARG A 135 14.96 -6.45 15.34
CA ARG A 135 15.75 -7.66 15.65
C ARG A 135 17.05 -7.31 16.36
N MET A 136 17.30 -8.00 17.47
CA MET A 136 18.66 -8.43 17.81
C MET A 136 19.23 -9.19 16.61
N SER A 137 20.30 -8.65 16.02
CA SER A 137 21.14 -9.38 15.07
C SER A 137 21.93 -10.43 15.86
N VAL A 138 21.46 -11.67 15.81
CA VAL A 138 22.32 -12.83 15.98
C VAL A 138 22.76 -13.21 14.57
N MET A 139 24.06 -13.11 14.29
CA MET A 139 24.67 -13.78 13.14
C MET A 139 24.15 -15.22 13.06
N PRO A 140 23.95 -15.81 11.87
CA PRO A 140 23.43 -17.16 11.78
C PRO A 140 24.49 -18.12 12.32
N LYS A 141 24.42 -18.40 13.63
CA LYS A 141 24.66 -19.76 14.09
C LYS A 141 23.68 -20.59 13.29
N THR A 142 24.19 -21.64 12.67
CA THR A 142 23.44 -22.80 12.22
C THR A 142 22.74 -23.37 13.46
N GLY A 143 21.68 -22.69 13.86
CA GLY A 143 20.81 -23.01 14.97
C GLY A 143 19.51 -23.36 14.29
N GLU A 144 19.20 -24.65 14.35
CA GLU A 144 17.95 -25.26 13.95
C GLU A 144 16.80 -24.25 14.15
N LEU A 145 16.31 -23.65 13.06
CA LEU A 145 14.93 -23.17 13.04
C LEU A 145 14.11 -24.39 13.41
N GLY A 146 13.50 -24.35 14.60
CA GLY A 146 12.78 -25.47 15.19
C GLY A 146 12.06 -26.26 14.11
N ASN A 147 12.46 -27.53 13.98
CA ASN A 147 11.99 -28.48 13.00
C ASN A 147 10.45 -28.50 12.96
N ALA A 148 9.89 -27.75 12.03
CA ALA A 148 8.54 -27.91 11.54
C ALA A 148 8.45 -27.34 10.13
N THR A 149 9.26 -27.87 9.20
CA THR A 149 9.02 -27.69 7.77
C THR A 149 7.79 -28.50 7.36
N ARG A 150 6.61 -28.03 7.79
CA ARG A 150 5.32 -28.59 7.36
C ARG A 150 5.18 -28.29 5.87
N ARG A 151 5.03 -29.35 5.06
CA ARG A 151 4.71 -29.19 3.63
C ARG A 151 3.23 -29.03 3.46
N ILE A 152 2.86 -28.01 2.71
CA ILE A 152 1.48 -27.78 2.31
C ILE A 152 1.42 -27.50 0.81
N LYS A 153 0.20 -27.54 0.27
CA LYS A 153 -0.10 -27.06 -1.07
C LYS A 153 -0.61 -25.63 -0.99
N ALA A 154 -0.04 -24.74 -1.79
CA ALA A 154 -0.41 -23.33 -1.84
C ALA A 154 -0.19 -22.74 -3.24
N HIS A 155 -0.94 -21.68 -3.57
CA HIS A 155 -0.83 -21.00 -4.85
C HIS A 155 0.39 -20.05 -4.89
N PHE A 156 1.14 -20.07 -6.00
CA PHE A 156 2.22 -19.12 -6.26
C PHE A 156 2.11 -18.53 -7.67
N ASN A 157 2.14 -17.20 -7.76
CA ASN A 157 1.98 -16.46 -9.02
C ASN A 157 3.07 -16.80 -10.04
N ARG A 158 4.31 -17.00 -9.58
CA ARG A 158 5.43 -17.34 -10.47
C ARG A 158 5.28 -18.72 -11.12
N CYS A 159 4.69 -19.68 -10.42
CA CYS A 159 4.43 -21.03 -10.95
C CYS A 159 3.08 -21.15 -11.65
N GLY A 160 2.17 -20.18 -11.47
CA GLY A 160 0.84 -20.18 -12.10
C GLY A 160 -0.11 -21.24 -11.53
N GLY A 161 0.03 -21.63 -10.27
CA GLY A 161 -0.86 -22.63 -9.68
C GLY A 161 -0.47 -23.11 -8.28
N ILE A 162 -1.19 -24.14 -7.84
CA ILE A 162 -0.99 -24.79 -6.54
C ILE A 162 0.23 -25.70 -6.61
N THR A 163 1.24 -25.42 -5.80
CA THR A 163 2.50 -26.17 -5.73
C THR A 163 2.82 -26.59 -4.30
N ASN A 164 3.75 -27.53 -4.16
CA ASN A 164 4.29 -27.88 -2.85
C ASN A 164 5.08 -26.70 -2.30
N SER A 165 4.86 -26.38 -1.03
CA SER A 165 5.51 -25.27 -0.34
C SER A 165 5.84 -25.61 1.09
N TRP A 166 6.87 -24.94 1.60
CA TRP A 166 7.26 -24.99 2.99
C TRP A 166 6.56 -23.88 3.76
N VAL A 167 5.95 -24.20 4.89
CA VAL A 167 5.59 -23.19 5.89
C VAL A 167 6.86 -22.79 6.63
N ARG A 168 7.29 -21.54 6.45
CA ARG A 168 8.50 -20.97 7.06
C ARG A 168 8.21 -20.31 8.41
N ALA A 169 7.03 -19.74 8.56
CA ALA A 169 6.51 -19.21 9.81
C ALA A 169 4.99 -19.30 9.80
N GLU A 170 4.40 -19.43 10.99
CA GLU A 170 2.95 -19.43 11.20
C GLU A 170 2.67 -18.73 12.51
N HIS A 171 1.62 -17.90 12.53
CA HIS A 171 1.09 -17.28 13.74
C HIS A 171 -0.43 -17.36 13.70
N THR A 172 -1.01 -17.87 14.78
CA THR A 172 -2.46 -18.03 14.93
C THR A 172 -2.92 -17.33 16.19
N VAL A 173 -3.91 -16.47 16.04
CA VAL A 173 -4.72 -15.95 17.15
C VAL A 173 -6.07 -16.63 17.06
N ALA A 174 -6.60 -17.09 18.18
CA ALA A 174 -7.92 -17.70 18.24
C ALA A 174 -8.68 -17.21 19.47
N GLY A 175 -10.00 -17.25 19.38
CA GLY A 175 -10.87 -16.85 20.46
C GLY A 175 -12.24 -17.53 20.35
N SER A 176 -12.99 -17.46 21.43
CA SER A 176 -14.37 -17.92 21.48
C SER A 176 -15.22 -16.96 22.30
N ASP A 177 -16.49 -16.83 21.89
CA ASP A 177 -17.53 -16.12 22.63
C ASP A 177 -18.79 -17.00 22.66
N GLY A 178 -19.02 -17.64 23.81
CA GLY A 178 -20.09 -18.62 23.96
C GLY A 178 -19.94 -19.81 22.99
N PRO A 179 -20.96 -20.13 22.17
CA PRO A 179 -20.88 -21.24 21.21
C PRO A 179 -20.09 -20.89 19.95
N ILE A 180 -19.73 -19.62 19.77
CA ILE A 180 -19.06 -19.13 18.56
C ILE A 180 -17.55 -19.17 18.77
N SER A 181 -16.83 -19.67 17.78
CA SER A 181 -15.36 -19.75 17.80
C SER A 181 -14.76 -19.24 16.50
N TRP A 182 -13.56 -18.69 16.59
CA TRP A 182 -12.84 -18.18 15.42
C TRP A 182 -11.34 -18.39 15.56
N SER A 183 -10.65 -18.41 14.42
CA SER A 183 -9.19 -18.30 14.38
C SER A 183 -8.74 -17.47 13.20
N ASP A 184 -7.68 -16.71 13.42
CA ASP A 184 -7.02 -15.85 12.46
C ASP A 184 -5.55 -16.28 12.37
N THR A 185 -5.16 -16.81 11.21
CA THR A 185 -3.85 -17.42 11.00
C THR A 185 -3.11 -16.78 9.83
N PHE A 186 -1.87 -16.36 10.06
CA PHE A 186 -0.93 -15.92 9.03
C PHE A 186 0.19 -16.94 8.87
N GLU A 187 0.46 -17.34 7.63
CA GLU A 187 1.53 -18.26 7.27
C GLU A 187 2.46 -17.61 6.24
N ILE A 188 3.77 -17.66 6.47
CA ILE A 188 4.79 -17.33 5.47
C ILE A 188 5.17 -18.62 4.75
N LEU A 189 4.98 -18.64 3.44
CA LEU A 189 5.13 -19.80 2.58
C LEU A 189 6.29 -19.61 1.60
N GLU A 190 7.04 -20.67 1.34
CA GLU A 190 8.09 -20.71 0.33
C GLU A 190 7.84 -21.83 -0.67
N CYS A 191 7.73 -21.48 -1.95
CA CYS A 191 7.51 -22.45 -3.02
C CYS A 191 8.70 -23.41 -3.16
N CYS A 192 8.47 -24.72 -3.22
CA CYS A 192 9.53 -25.71 -3.42
C CYS A 192 10.10 -25.76 -4.84
N GLY A 193 9.53 -25.01 -5.79
CA GLY A 193 9.94 -25.04 -7.21
C GLY A 193 10.63 -23.77 -7.70
N CYS A 194 10.20 -22.60 -7.21
CA CYS A 194 10.72 -21.31 -7.66
C CYS A 194 11.22 -20.42 -6.52
N ASP A 195 11.29 -20.97 -5.30
CA ASP A 195 11.75 -20.33 -4.05
C ASP A 195 11.09 -18.98 -3.73
N THR A 196 9.95 -18.70 -4.36
CA THR A 196 9.22 -17.45 -4.19
C THR A 196 8.48 -17.49 -2.86
N LEU A 197 8.55 -16.39 -2.11
CA LEU A 197 7.83 -16.20 -0.87
C LEU A 197 6.42 -15.66 -1.11
N SER A 198 5.47 -16.12 -0.30
CA SER A 198 4.08 -15.65 -0.29
C SER A 198 3.55 -15.69 1.14
N VAL A 199 2.61 -14.81 1.49
CA VAL A 199 1.91 -14.86 2.76
C VAL A 199 0.49 -15.34 2.52
N ARG A 200 0.04 -16.32 3.30
CA ARG A 200 -1.34 -16.79 3.32
C ARG A 200 -2.01 -16.41 4.64
N HIS A 201 -3.12 -15.71 4.54
CA HIS A 201 -4.04 -15.41 5.63
C HIS A 201 -5.21 -16.39 5.55
N LYS A 202 -5.48 -17.08 6.67
CA LYS A 202 -6.64 -17.96 6.84
C LYS A 202 -7.47 -17.42 7.99
N TYR A 203 -8.72 -17.13 7.71
CA TYR A 203 -9.71 -16.79 8.73
C TYR A 203 -10.76 -17.90 8.79
N TRP A 204 -10.85 -18.56 9.93
CA TRP A 204 -11.87 -19.58 10.21
C TRP A 204 -12.88 -19.02 11.20
N PHE A 205 -14.15 -19.31 10.95
CA PHE A 205 -15.26 -18.90 11.79
C PHE A 205 -16.28 -20.02 11.88
N SER A 206 -16.66 -20.43 13.09
CA SER A 206 -17.53 -21.59 13.32
C SER A 206 -18.88 -21.48 12.61
N GLU A 207 -19.44 -20.27 12.50
CA GLU A 207 -20.73 -20.03 11.83
C GLU A 207 -20.66 -20.15 10.30
N TRP A 208 -19.46 -20.30 9.73
CA TRP A 208 -19.26 -20.57 8.30
C TRP A 208 -19.05 -22.06 8.02
N ASP A 209 -19.00 -22.90 9.06
CA ASP A 209 -18.86 -24.33 8.87
C ASP A 209 -20.13 -24.90 8.23
N ASP A 210 -19.94 -25.75 7.22
CA ASP A 210 -21.03 -26.38 6.49
C ASP A 210 -21.19 -27.85 6.89
N ILE A 211 -22.42 -28.33 6.90
CA ILE A 211 -22.76 -29.72 7.20
C ILE A 211 -22.99 -30.43 5.87
N ASP A 212 -22.07 -31.30 5.51
CA ASP A 212 -22.14 -32.08 4.28
C ASP A 212 -22.23 -33.59 4.60
N HIS A 213 -22.42 -34.41 3.57
CA HIS A 213 -22.41 -35.87 3.69
C HIS A 213 -21.28 -36.45 2.84
N ASP A 214 -20.56 -37.43 3.37
CA ASP A 214 -19.58 -38.17 2.59
C ASP A 214 -20.23 -39.16 1.60
N GLU A 215 -19.41 -39.91 0.85
CA GLU A 215 -19.86 -40.91 -0.12
C GLU A 215 -20.69 -42.06 0.50
N TYR A 216 -20.65 -42.19 1.83
CA TYR A 216 -21.39 -43.20 2.61
C TYR A 216 -22.60 -42.61 3.35
N GLY A 217 -22.90 -41.33 3.13
CA GLY A 217 -24.01 -40.63 3.78
C GLY A 217 -23.74 -40.26 5.25
N GLN A 218 -22.49 -40.30 5.70
CA GLN A 218 -22.12 -39.83 7.04
C GLN A 218 -21.96 -38.32 7.05
N ILE A 219 -22.46 -37.69 8.11
CA ILE A 219 -22.34 -36.24 8.30
C ILE A 219 -20.87 -35.88 8.50
N ILE A 220 -20.38 -34.97 7.67
CA ILE A 220 -19.05 -34.35 7.76
C ILE A 220 -19.20 -32.84 7.94
N MET A 221 -18.48 -32.29 8.93
CA MET A 221 -18.35 -30.84 9.10
C MET A 221 -17.23 -30.34 8.20
N ARG A 222 -17.53 -29.40 7.29
CA ARG A 222 -16.54 -28.72 6.45
C ARG A 222 -16.23 -27.35 7.04
N PRO A 223 -15.00 -27.10 7.51
CA PRO A 223 -14.65 -25.81 8.09
C PRO A 223 -14.82 -24.65 7.09
N GLY A 224 -15.51 -23.59 7.50
CA GLY A 224 -15.69 -22.36 6.74
C GLY A 224 -14.46 -21.48 6.79
N ILE A 225 -13.42 -21.84 6.03
CA ILE A 225 -12.15 -21.11 6.01
C ILE A 225 -12.10 -20.16 4.81
N LYS A 226 -11.89 -18.88 5.08
CA LYS A 226 -11.57 -17.88 4.07
C LYS A 226 -10.04 -17.76 3.95
N GLU A 227 -9.51 -18.12 2.77
CA GLU A 227 -8.09 -17.92 2.44
C GLU A 227 -7.87 -16.63 1.64
N THR A 228 -6.80 -15.90 1.94
CA THR A 228 -6.33 -14.74 1.17
C THR A 228 -4.82 -14.80 1.04
N TYR A 229 -4.29 -14.56 -0.15
CA TYR A 229 -2.85 -14.62 -0.43
C TYR A 229 -2.31 -13.21 -0.68
N TYR A 230 -1.05 -13.00 -0.29
CA TYR A 230 -0.30 -11.77 -0.50
C TYR A 230 1.07 -12.11 -1.10
N PRO A 231 1.33 -11.71 -2.36
CA PRO A 231 0.43 -11.01 -3.28
C PRO A 231 -0.79 -11.87 -3.69
N ALA A 232 -1.87 -11.22 -4.11
CA ALA A 232 -3.08 -11.90 -4.55
C ALA A 232 -2.81 -12.87 -5.71
N PRO A 233 -3.51 -14.02 -5.79
CA PRO A 233 -3.31 -14.98 -6.87
C PRO A 233 -3.53 -14.33 -8.23
N THR A 234 -2.59 -14.48 -9.15
CA THR A 234 -2.75 -13.99 -10.52
C THR A 234 -3.83 -14.82 -11.23
N VAL A 235 -5.01 -14.24 -11.39
CA VAL A 235 -6.14 -14.86 -12.11
C VAL A 235 -5.94 -14.75 -13.62
N ARG A 236 -5.33 -13.64 -14.05
CA ARG A 236 -5.00 -13.38 -15.45
C ARG A 236 -3.64 -12.71 -15.54
N THR A 237 -2.77 -13.29 -16.35
CA THR A 237 -1.45 -12.72 -16.62
C THR A 237 -1.60 -11.48 -17.51
N LYS A 238 -0.92 -10.39 -17.14
CA LYS A 238 -0.84 -9.19 -17.95
C LYS A 238 -0.18 -9.50 -19.31
N PRO A 239 -0.74 -9.05 -20.45
CA PRO A 239 -0.14 -9.23 -21.75
C PRO A 239 1.22 -8.54 -21.86
N VAL A 240 2.18 -9.19 -22.52
CA VAL A 240 3.55 -8.68 -22.70
C VAL A 240 3.58 -7.35 -23.45
N TRP A 241 2.62 -7.12 -24.37
CA TRP A 241 2.54 -5.88 -25.13
C TRP A 241 2.12 -4.66 -24.29
N SER A 242 1.59 -4.86 -23.08
CA SER A 242 1.12 -3.76 -22.22
C SER A 242 2.24 -2.75 -21.88
N ASP A 243 3.48 -3.24 -21.75
CA ASP A 243 4.64 -2.40 -21.44
C ASP A 243 5.13 -1.60 -22.66
N ILE A 244 4.64 -1.91 -23.87
CA ILE A 244 4.94 -1.19 -25.12
C ILE A 244 4.12 0.10 -25.25
N ILE A 245 2.99 0.22 -24.53
CA ILE A 245 2.15 1.41 -24.56
C ILE A 245 2.95 2.62 -24.06
N SER A 246 3.07 3.63 -24.92
CA SER A 246 3.86 4.84 -24.66
C SER A 246 3.20 5.81 -23.67
N ASP A 247 1.86 5.87 -23.64
CA ASP A 247 1.13 6.73 -22.71
C ASP A 247 1.20 6.17 -21.28
N GLY A 248 1.91 6.88 -20.40
CA GLY A 248 2.11 6.44 -19.01
C GLY A 248 0.82 6.33 -18.20
N ILE A 249 -0.17 7.19 -18.48
CA ILE A 249 -1.47 7.17 -17.78
C ILE A 249 -2.28 5.95 -18.21
N LEU A 250 -2.40 5.70 -19.52
CA LEU A 250 -3.09 4.52 -20.04
C LEU A 250 -2.48 3.22 -19.49
N ARG A 251 -1.13 3.15 -19.41
CA ARG A 251 -0.43 2.02 -18.81
C ARG A 251 -0.69 1.89 -17.31
N ALA A 252 -0.74 3.00 -16.57
CA ALA A 252 -1.06 2.98 -15.14
C ALA A 252 -2.49 2.47 -14.88
N VAL A 253 -3.48 2.95 -15.63
CA VAL A 253 -4.87 2.47 -15.53
C VAL A 253 -4.97 0.98 -15.92
N LEU A 254 -4.17 0.52 -16.89
CA LEU A 254 -4.12 -0.90 -17.26
C LEU A 254 -3.54 -1.74 -16.12
N GLU A 255 -2.51 -1.25 -15.44
CA GLU A 255 -1.95 -1.91 -14.26
C GLU A 255 -2.97 -1.99 -13.13
N GLU A 256 -3.68 -0.90 -12.84
CA GLU A 256 -4.76 -0.88 -11.84
C GLU A 256 -5.88 -1.87 -12.15
N LEU A 257 -6.23 -2.03 -13.44
CA LEU A 257 -7.19 -3.05 -13.88
C LEU A 257 -6.71 -4.47 -13.50
N TYR A 258 -5.44 -4.81 -13.74
CA TYR A 258 -4.92 -6.14 -13.37
C TYR A 258 -4.81 -6.32 -11.85
N VAL A 259 -4.45 -5.28 -11.11
CA VAL A 259 -4.46 -5.33 -9.64
C VAL A 259 -5.87 -5.61 -9.13
N ALA A 260 -6.88 -4.89 -9.65
CA ALA A 260 -8.28 -5.12 -9.29
C ALA A 260 -8.75 -6.52 -9.67
N LEU A 261 -8.38 -7.00 -10.86
CA LEU A 261 -8.76 -8.34 -11.35
C LEU A 261 -8.15 -9.44 -10.48
N ASN A 262 -6.85 -9.35 -10.18
CA ASN A 262 -6.14 -10.35 -9.37
C ASN A 262 -6.57 -10.29 -7.88
N ALA A 263 -7.02 -9.14 -7.40
CA ALA A 263 -7.60 -8.99 -6.07
C ALA A 263 -9.10 -9.39 -6.00
N GLY A 264 -9.71 -9.85 -7.09
CA GLY A 264 -11.12 -10.24 -7.13
C GLY A 264 -12.11 -9.07 -6.99
N LEU A 265 -11.68 -7.84 -7.31
CA LEU A 265 -12.47 -6.61 -7.19
C LEU A 265 -13.28 -6.38 -8.47
N SER A 266 -14.28 -7.23 -8.73
CA SER A 266 -15.01 -7.29 -10.01
C SER A 266 -15.65 -5.96 -10.44
N VAL A 267 -16.20 -5.20 -9.49
CA VAL A 267 -16.80 -3.88 -9.75
C VAL A 267 -15.74 -2.88 -10.21
N LEU A 268 -14.60 -2.83 -9.51
CA LEU A 268 -13.50 -1.92 -9.84
C LEU A 268 -12.83 -2.30 -11.14
N ALA A 269 -12.65 -3.59 -11.43
CA ALA A 269 -12.12 -4.05 -12.70
C ALA A 269 -13.05 -3.67 -13.88
N SER A 270 -14.37 -3.82 -13.72
CA SER A 270 -15.36 -3.37 -14.72
C SER A 270 -15.28 -1.86 -14.98
N ILE A 271 -15.16 -1.06 -13.92
CA ILE A 271 -14.97 0.39 -14.03
C ILE A 271 -13.64 0.72 -14.69
N GLY A 272 -12.55 0.04 -14.30
CA GLY A 272 -11.22 0.20 -14.88
C GLY A 272 -11.19 -0.06 -16.40
N ALA A 273 -11.88 -1.09 -16.88
CA ALA A 273 -12.02 -1.37 -18.30
C ALA A 273 -12.71 -0.22 -19.07
N ARG A 274 -13.74 0.39 -18.46
CA ARG A 274 -14.37 1.60 -19.02
C ARG A 274 -13.42 2.80 -18.99
N THR A 275 -12.66 2.99 -17.91
CA THR A 275 -11.68 4.09 -17.80
C THR A 275 -10.59 3.96 -18.86
N LEU A 276 -10.12 2.74 -19.14
CA LEU A 276 -9.19 2.47 -20.25
C LEU A 276 -9.77 2.87 -21.59
N LEU A 277 -11.02 2.51 -21.86
CA LEU A 277 -11.70 2.88 -23.10
C LEU A 277 -11.83 4.41 -23.23
N ASP A 278 -12.12 5.09 -22.13
CA ASP A 278 -12.24 6.55 -22.10
C ASP A 278 -10.91 7.25 -22.41
N ARG A 279 -9.84 6.82 -21.72
CA ARG A 279 -8.47 7.35 -21.91
C ARG A 279 -7.96 7.06 -23.31
N ALA A 280 -8.12 5.83 -23.80
CA ALA A 280 -7.75 5.45 -25.15
C ALA A 280 -8.51 6.28 -26.21
N GLY A 281 -9.82 6.46 -26.03
CA GLY A 281 -10.62 7.30 -26.91
C GLY A 281 -10.15 8.75 -26.92
N TYR A 282 -9.81 9.33 -25.76
CA TYR A 282 -9.24 10.67 -25.67
C TYR A 282 -7.92 10.80 -26.45
N LEU A 283 -7.02 9.83 -26.32
CA LEU A 283 -5.73 9.83 -27.04
C LEU A 283 -5.91 9.76 -28.57
N LEU A 284 -6.88 8.97 -29.05
CA LEU A 284 -7.12 8.81 -30.50
C LEU A 284 -7.89 9.98 -31.12
N LEU A 285 -8.81 10.60 -30.36
CA LEU A 285 -9.68 11.67 -30.86
C LEU A 285 -9.12 13.08 -30.62
N THR A 286 -8.19 13.25 -29.67
CA THR A 286 -7.58 14.53 -29.22
C THR A 286 -8.56 15.53 -28.58
N SER A 287 -9.84 15.17 -28.43
CA SER A 287 -10.89 15.96 -27.78
C SER A 287 -12.09 15.07 -27.47
N ASP A 288 -12.88 15.41 -26.46
CA ASP A 288 -14.12 14.69 -26.16
C ASP A 288 -15.29 15.15 -27.05
N PRO A 289 -15.89 14.25 -27.84
CA PRO A 289 -17.05 14.59 -28.65
C PRO A 289 -18.33 14.72 -27.80
N PRO A 290 -19.34 15.47 -28.28
CA PRO A 290 -20.62 15.57 -27.59
C PRO A 290 -21.35 14.22 -27.56
N GLY A 291 -22.18 14.01 -26.53
CA GLY A 291 -22.97 12.77 -26.39
C GLY A 291 -22.30 11.66 -25.56
N GLY A 292 -21.28 11.99 -24.78
CA GLY A 292 -20.63 11.05 -23.85
C GLY A 292 -20.01 9.85 -24.57
N PHE A 293 -20.15 8.65 -23.98
CA PHE A 293 -19.57 7.43 -24.53
C PHE A 293 -20.13 7.03 -25.91
N ALA A 294 -21.44 7.19 -26.11
CA ALA A 294 -22.06 6.90 -27.40
C ALA A 294 -21.53 7.82 -28.51
N GLY A 295 -21.33 9.11 -28.20
CA GLY A 295 -20.66 10.07 -29.07
C GLY A 295 -19.20 9.68 -29.36
N LYS A 296 -18.45 9.33 -28.30
CA LYS A 296 -17.05 8.89 -28.39
C LYS A 296 -16.87 7.67 -29.30
N LEU A 297 -17.68 6.63 -29.11
CA LEU A 297 -17.62 5.42 -29.93
C LEU A 297 -18.06 5.67 -31.37
N SER A 298 -19.05 6.54 -31.59
CA SER A 298 -19.47 6.93 -32.94
C SER A 298 -18.38 7.70 -33.69
N GLU A 299 -17.66 8.61 -33.01
CA GLU A 299 -16.57 9.36 -33.62
C GLU A 299 -15.34 8.47 -33.86
N LEU A 300 -15.00 7.55 -32.95
CA LEU A 300 -13.96 6.54 -33.16
C LEU A 300 -14.25 5.68 -34.41
N GLN A 301 -15.51 5.28 -34.60
CA GLN A 301 -15.93 4.53 -35.79
C GLN A 301 -15.80 5.39 -37.05
N LYS A 302 -16.31 6.63 -37.01
CA LYS A 302 -16.29 7.55 -38.15
C LYS A 302 -14.87 7.86 -38.63
N ARG A 303 -13.90 7.97 -37.71
CA ARG A 303 -12.47 8.17 -38.03
C ARG A 303 -11.73 6.90 -38.40
N GLY A 304 -12.39 5.73 -38.36
CA GLY A 304 -11.81 4.45 -38.75
C GLY A 304 -10.90 3.80 -37.70
N TYR A 305 -10.91 4.30 -36.45
CA TYR A 305 -10.16 3.66 -35.35
C TYR A 305 -10.79 2.35 -34.90
N ILE A 306 -12.10 2.20 -35.05
CA ILE A 306 -12.85 0.97 -34.76
C ILE A 306 -13.83 0.67 -35.90
N SER A 307 -14.12 -0.61 -36.11
CA SER A 307 -15.17 -1.08 -37.02
C SER A 307 -16.57 -0.93 -36.41
N ALA A 308 -17.61 -1.09 -37.24
CA ALA A 308 -19.00 -1.11 -36.76
C ALA A 308 -19.25 -2.23 -35.75
N GLN A 309 -18.62 -3.40 -35.94
CA GLN A 309 -18.75 -4.52 -35.02
C GLN A 309 -18.06 -4.24 -33.69
N GLU A 310 -16.86 -3.64 -33.72
CA GLU A 310 -16.12 -3.29 -32.51
C GLU A 310 -16.82 -2.21 -31.69
N LYS A 311 -17.51 -1.28 -32.35
CA LYS A 311 -18.38 -0.32 -31.67
C LYS A 311 -19.40 -1.04 -30.78
N THR A 312 -20.13 -2.02 -31.30
CA THR A 312 -21.12 -2.80 -30.53
C THR A 312 -20.48 -3.50 -29.33
N THR A 313 -19.28 -4.07 -29.48
CA THR A 313 -18.60 -4.76 -28.37
C THR A 313 -18.07 -3.78 -27.32
N LEU A 314 -17.58 -2.61 -27.74
CA LEU A 314 -17.06 -1.57 -26.83
C LEU A 314 -18.18 -0.82 -26.11
N GLU A 315 -19.36 -0.69 -26.74
CA GLU A 315 -20.58 -0.20 -26.08
C GLU A 315 -20.94 -1.10 -24.89
N ALA A 316 -20.87 -2.43 -25.05
CA ALA A 316 -21.12 -3.36 -23.95
C ALA A 316 -20.13 -3.20 -22.78
N VAL A 317 -18.85 -2.95 -23.06
CA VAL A 317 -17.83 -2.66 -22.03
C VAL A 317 -18.14 -1.34 -21.31
N ALA A 318 -18.46 -0.29 -22.05
CA ALA A 318 -18.82 1.01 -21.49
C ALA A 318 -20.07 0.91 -20.59
N ASP A 319 -21.08 0.18 -21.05
CA ASP A 319 -22.32 -0.04 -20.32
C ASP A 319 -22.13 -0.88 -19.06
N ALA A 320 -21.29 -1.92 -19.11
CA ALA A 320 -20.95 -2.74 -17.96
C ALA A 320 -20.25 -1.90 -16.88
N GLY A 321 -19.24 -1.11 -17.24
CA GLY A 321 -18.56 -0.22 -16.29
C GLY A 321 -19.51 0.84 -15.72
N ASN A 322 -20.42 1.38 -16.54
CA ASN A 322 -21.45 2.31 -16.09
C ASN A 322 -22.45 1.67 -15.11
N ALA A 323 -22.89 0.44 -15.41
CA ALA A 323 -23.77 -0.32 -14.55
C ALA A 323 -23.10 -0.66 -13.21
N SER A 324 -21.81 -1.00 -13.24
CA SER A 324 -21.03 -1.29 -12.03
C SER A 324 -20.88 -0.05 -11.15
N ALA A 325 -20.61 1.12 -11.75
CA ALA A 325 -20.44 2.38 -11.00
C ALA A 325 -21.74 2.92 -10.38
N HIS A 326 -22.87 2.83 -11.08
CA HIS A 326 -24.10 3.53 -10.67
C HIS A 326 -25.27 2.62 -10.31
N ARG A 327 -25.32 1.39 -10.84
CA ARG A 327 -26.50 0.51 -10.76
C ARG A 327 -26.23 -0.78 -9.97
N GLY A 328 -25.07 -0.90 -9.33
CA GLY A 328 -24.71 -2.07 -8.53
C GLY A 328 -24.50 -3.35 -9.35
N TYR A 329 -24.19 -3.24 -10.64
CA TYR A 329 -23.91 -4.42 -11.46
C TYR A 329 -22.60 -5.08 -11.05
N LEU A 330 -22.69 -6.31 -10.56
CA LEU A 330 -21.56 -7.17 -10.21
C LEU A 330 -21.33 -8.20 -11.32
N PRO A 331 -20.34 -8.01 -12.21
CA PRO A 331 -20.06 -9.00 -13.25
C PRO A 331 -19.52 -10.30 -12.64
N THR A 332 -19.95 -11.44 -13.19
CA THR A 332 -19.35 -12.74 -12.89
C THR A 332 -17.91 -12.78 -13.38
N ALA A 333 -17.08 -13.69 -12.85
CA ALA A 333 -15.69 -13.85 -13.29
C ALA A 333 -15.58 -14.08 -14.81
N GLU A 334 -16.47 -14.89 -15.37
CA GLU A 334 -16.56 -15.14 -16.82
C GLU A 334 -16.87 -13.87 -17.61
N ARG A 335 -17.91 -13.13 -17.21
CA ARG A 335 -18.30 -11.87 -17.88
C ARG A 335 -17.21 -10.81 -17.78
N LEU A 336 -16.55 -10.72 -16.63
CA LEU A 336 -15.43 -9.82 -16.42
C LEU A 336 -14.24 -10.21 -17.32
N GLY A 337 -13.97 -11.52 -17.46
CA GLY A 337 -12.99 -12.04 -18.41
C GLY A 337 -13.24 -11.52 -19.84
N HIS A 338 -14.48 -11.61 -20.32
CA HIS A 338 -14.85 -11.09 -21.64
C HIS A 338 -14.70 -9.57 -21.76
N ILE A 339 -15.06 -8.82 -20.71
CA ILE A 339 -14.85 -7.36 -20.69
C ILE A 339 -13.36 -7.04 -20.86
N VAL A 340 -12.50 -7.76 -20.15
CA VAL A 340 -11.04 -7.60 -20.22
C VAL A 340 -10.51 -8.02 -21.60
N ASP A 341 -11.01 -9.11 -22.19
CA ASP A 341 -10.63 -9.53 -23.54
C ASP A 341 -10.96 -8.45 -24.60
N ILE A 342 -12.14 -7.84 -24.51
CA ILE A 342 -12.57 -6.80 -25.45
C ILE A 342 -11.66 -5.57 -25.34
N ILE A 343 -11.39 -5.09 -24.11
CA ILE A 343 -10.57 -3.89 -23.93
C ILE A 343 -9.10 -4.15 -24.29
N GLU A 344 -8.55 -5.32 -23.94
CA GLU A 344 -7.19 -5.71 -24.33
C GLU A 344 -7.01 -5.72 -25.85
N ASN A 345 -7.95 -6.32 -26.58
CA ASN A 345 -7.90 -6.37 -28.04
C ASN A 345 -7.95 -4.97 -28.67
N PHE A 346 -8.82 -4.09 -28.15
CA PHE A 346 -8.91 -2.72 -28.61
C PHE A 346 -7.59 -1.96 -28.39
N LEU A 347 -7.03 -2.03 -27.17
CA LEU A 347 -5.78 -1.35 -26.82
C LEU A 347 -4.60 -1.87 -27.65
N HIS A 348 -4.47 -3.20 -27.78
CA HIS A 348 -3.40 -3.83 -28.54
C HIS A 348 -3.45 -3.39 -30.01
N ARG A 349 -4.63 -3.40 -30.63
CA ARG A 349 -4.79 -2.97 -32.03
C ARG A 349 -4.51 -1.49 -32.21
N ALA A 350 -5.07 -0.64 -31.34
CA ALA A 350 -4.99 0.81 -31.48
C ALA A 350 -3.58 1.37 -31.20
N PHE A 351 -2.87 0.83 -30.20
CA PHE A 351 -1.62 1.44 -29.72
C PHE A 351 -0.35 0.62 -30.00
N VAL A 352 -0.46 -0.67 -30.33
CA VAL A 352 0.72 -1.55 -30.53
C VAL A 352 0.79 -2.07 -31.96
N LEU A 353 -0.28 -2.67 -32.49
CA LEU A 353 -0.25 -3.30 -33.81
C LEU A 353 -0.14 -2.28 -34.95
N THR A 354 -0.60 -1.05 -34.73
CA THR A 354 -0.53 0.01 -35.75
C THR A 354 0.93 0.40 -36.05
N SER A 355 1.75 0.61 -35.02
CA SER A 355 3.18 0.89 -35.19
C SER A 355 3.93 -0.31 -35.76
N ALA A 356 3.65 -1.52 -35.25
CA ALA A 356 4.25 -2.76 -35.77
C ALA A 356 3.93 -2.96 -37.27
N ALA A 357 2.70 -2.67 -37.71
CA ALA A 357 2.32 -2.76 -39.12
C ALA A 357 3.07 -1.75 -40.00
N GLU A 358 3.34 -0.54 -39.51
CA GLU A 358 4.16 0.44 -40.23
C GLU A 358 5.62 0.00 -40.38
N GLU A 359 6.21 -0.59 -39.34
CA GLU A 359 7.57 -1.15 -39.39
C GLU A 359 7.67 -2.31 -40.37
N ILE A 360 6.67 -3.20 -40.40
CA ILE A 360 6.57 -4.29 -41.38
C ILE A 360 6.48 -3.70 -42.79
N ARG A 361 5.65 -2.68 -43.02
CA ARG A 361 5.54 -2.03 -44.35
C ARG A 361 6.85 -1.41 -44.82
N LYS A 362 7.62 -0.79 -43.91
CA LYS A 362 8.92 -0.18 -44.22
C LYS A 362 9.99 -1.23 -44.56
N SER A 363 9.95 -2.39 -43.91
CA SER A 363 10.92 -3.47 -44.12
C SER A 363 10.54 -4.43 -45.26
N THR A 364 9.28 -4.46 -45.67
CA THR A 364 8.81 -5.32 -46.78
C THR A 364 9.31 -4.78 -48.13
N PRO A 365 10.07 -5.56 -48.91
CA PRO A 365 10.55 -5.14 -50.22
C PRO A 365 9.39 -4.79 -51.18
N ALA A 366 9.56 -3.73 -51.96
CA ALA A 366 8.59 -3.37 -52.98
C ALA A 366 8.49 -4.48 -54.05
N ARG A 367 7.26 -4.80 -54.47
CA ARG A 367 7.03 -5.75 -55.56
C ARG A 367 7.72 -5.25 -56.83
N GLN A 368 8.63 -6.04 -57.38
CA GLN A 368 9.21 -5.75 -58.69
C GLN A 368 8.09 -5.75 -59.73
N LYS A 369 7.94 -4.64 -60.46
CA LYS A 369 7.03 -4.59 -61.60
C LYS A 369 7.63 -5.49 -62.68
N SER A 370 6.86 -6.48 -63.14
CA SER A 370 7.24 -7.24 -64.33
C SER A 370 7.41 -6.28 -65.52
N PRO A 371 8.44 -6.47 -66.35
CA PRO A 371 8.75 -5.59 -67.47
C PRO A 371 7.63 -5.52 -68.52
#